data_AF-N1PUP7-F1
#
_entry.id   AF-N1PUP7-F1
#
_cell.length_a   1.000
_cell.length_b   1.000
_cell.length_c   1.000
_cell.angle_alpha   90.00
_cell.angle_beta   90.00
_cell.angle_gamma   90.00
#
_symmetry.space_group_name_H-M   'P 1'
#
loop_
_entity.id
_entity.type
_entity.pdbx_description
1 polymer ?
#
loop_
_entity_poly.entity_id
_entity_poly.type
_entity_poly.pdbx_seq_one_letter_code
_entity_poly.pdbx_strand_id
1 'polypeptide(L)'
;MAIWDSRAVVLGLRITQASFAIIVLGLAAYVVNWWSGYWHASSPDSMNFLVFCAVWTILALLYLIMVPWRFSETGAHHPIIFTTVEALTMIFWFAGFIAAAVFLSDRVCFGSVCSAAKAATVFGAFLWILFAFTTALAVTTIGRRGRGIGSNHHHNKADPKFNVAEGV
;
A
#
# COMPACT_ATOMS: atom_id res chain seq x y z
N MET A 1 3.17 -24.61 -0.62
CA MET A 1 2.68 -23.68 0.43
C MET A 1 3.66 -22.54 0.50
N ALA A 2 3.31 -21.39 -0.08
CA ALA A 2 4.23 -20.27 -0.19
C ALA A 2 4.37 -19.61 1.19
N ILE A 3 5.60 -19.32 1.64
CA ILE A 3 5.91 -18.62 2.90
C ILE A 3 5.04 -17.37 3.11
N TRP A 4 4.59 -16.75 2.01
CA TRP A 4 3.72 -15.58 1.94
C TRP A 4 2.29 -15.75 2.50
N ASP A 5 1.78 -16.98 2.67
CA ASP A 5 0.46 -17.21 3.31
C ASP A 5 0.52 -17.18 4.84
N SER A 6 1.72 -17.08 5.40
CA SER A 6 1.90 -17.05 6.84
C SER A 6 1.38 -15.72 7.39
N ARG A 7 0.33 -15.76 8.23
CA ARG A 7 -0.23 -14.58 8.91
C ARG A 7 0.85 -13.74 9.59
N ALA A 8 1.89 -14.39 10.12
CA ALA A 8 3.06 -13.74 10.72
C ALA A 8 3.87 -12.90 9.73
N VAL A 9 4.06 -13.37 8.49
CA VAL A 9 4.81 -12.64 7.45
C VAL A 9 4.04 -11.40 7.00
N VAL A 10 2.72 -11.54 6.80
CA VAL A 10 1.86 -10.39 6.45
C VAL A 10 1.87 -9.36 7.58
N LEU A 11 1.72 -9.79 8.83
CA LEU A 11 1.77 -8.89 9.98
C LEU A 11 3.14 -8.19 10.10
N GLY A 12 4.23 -8.94 9.88
CA GLY A 12 5.59 -8.38 9.85
C GLY A 12 5.73 -7.27 8.81
N LEU A 13 5.26 -7.50 7.58
CA LEU A 13 5.27 -6.48 6.51
C LEU A 13 4.49 -5.23 6.90
N ARG A 14 3.32 -5.38 7.54
CA ARG A 14 2.51 -4.25 8.02
C ARG A 14 3.22 -3.46 9.11
N ILE A 15 3.87 -4.14 10.05
CA ILE A 15 4.65 -3.49 11.11
C ILE A 15 5.81 -2.71 10.50
N THR A 16 6.52 -3.27 9.51
CA THR A 16 7.61 -2.56 8.82
C THR A 16 7.09 -1.35 8.04
N GLN A 17 5.94 -1.46 7.36
CA GLN A 17 5.31 -0.31 6.71
C GLN A 17 4.90 0.77 7.73
N ALA A 18 4.33 0.39 8.87
CA ALA A 18 3.96 1.31 9.93
C ALA A 18 5.17 2.02 10.54
N SER A 19 6.24 1.27 10.83
CA SER A 19 7.44 1.84 11.46
C SER A 19 8.13 2.85 10.56
N PHE A 20 8.28 2.55 9.27
CA PHE A 20 8.84 3.50 8.32
C PHE A 20 7.93 4.73 8.15
N ALA A 21 6.60 4.56 8.12
CA ALA A 21 5.68 5.69 8.03
C ALA A 21 5.80 6.63 9.25
N ILE A 22 5.95 6.08 10.46
CA ILE A 22 6.16 6.86 11.69
C ILE A 22 7.50 7.60 11.65
N ILE A 23 8.56 6.94 11.19
CA ILE A 23 9.88 7.56 11.03
C ILE A 23 9.79 8.76 10.07
N VAL A 24 9.17 8.57 8.90
CA VAL A 24 8.98 9.67 7.94
C VAL A 24 8.12 10.77 8.52
N LEU A 25 7.03 10.45 9.25
CA LEU A 25 6.18 11.44 9.89
C LEU A 25 6.98 12.33 10.85
N GLY A 26 7.79 11.72 11.73
CA GLY A 26 8.60 12.46 12.69
C GLY A 26 9.66 13.34 12.01
N LEU A 27 10.37 12.80 11.01
CA LEU A 27 11.40 13.54 10.29
C LEU A 27 10.82 14.68 9.45
N ALA A 28 9.73 14.43 8.71
CA ALA A 28 9.08 15.44 7.89
C ALA A 28 8.42 16.53 8.75
N ALA A 29 7.74 16.16 9.85
CA ALA A 29 7.16 17.11 10.79
C ALA A 29 8.23 17.99 11.45
N TYR A 30 9.40 17.42 11.79
CA TYR A 30 10.53 18.20 12.29
C TYR A 30 10.99 19.27 11.29
N VAL A 31 11.13 18.91 10.01
CA VAL A 31 11.52 19.84 8.95
C VAL A 31 10.46 20.93 8.74
N VAL A 32 9.18 20.57 8.75
CA VAL A 32 8.05 21.51 8.63
C VAL A 32 8.05 22.51 9.79
N ASN A 33 8.19 22.02 11.02
CA ASN A 33 8.24 22.84 12.24
C ASN A 33 9.46 23.78 12.27
N TRP A 34 10.62 23.30 11.83
CA TRP A 34 11.82 24.13 11.73
C TRP A 34 11.60 25.36 10.84
N TRP A 35 10.86 25.20 9.74
CA TRP A 35 10.58 26.28 8.82
C TRP A 35 9.69 27.38 9.42
N SER A 36 8.68 26.98 10.19
CA SER A 36 7.81 27.91 10.92
C SER A 36 8.55 28.65 12.03
N GLY A 37 9.51 28.00 12.69
CA GLY A 37 10.26 28.57 13.81
C GLY A 37 11.41 29.49 13.37
N TYR A 38 12.28 29.01 12.47
CA TYR A 38 13.52 29.70 12.11
C TYR A 38 13.32 30.78 11.04
N TRP A 39 12.49 30.49 10.03
CA TRP A 39 12.29 31.38 8.88
C TRP A 39 10.99 32.20 8.96
N HIS A 40 10.09 31.87 9.89
CA HIS A 40 8.71 32.41 9.94
C HIS A 40 8.02 32.36 8.57
N ALA A 41 8.36 31.36 7.77
CA ALA A 41 7.93 31.22 6.39
C ALA A 41 7.15 29.93 6.21
N SER A 42 6.40 29.87 5.10
CA SER A 42 5.68 28.65 4.73
C SER A 42 6.64 27.50 4.46
N SER A 43 6.34 26.34 5.03
CA SER A 43 7.04 25.09 4.80
C SER A 43 6.84 24.63 3.34
N PRO A 44 7.78 23.86 2.76
CA PRO A 44 7.76 23.46 1.37
C PRO A 44 6.69 22.40 1.16
N ASP A 45 6.01 22.49 0.03
CA ASP A 45 4.89 21.61 -0.31
C ASP A 45 5.32 20.13 -0.37
N SER A 46 6.56 19.85 -0.75
CA SER A 46 7.13 18.49 -0.79
C SER A 46 7.18 17.82 0.59
N MET A 47 7.58 18.55 1.63
CA MET A 47 7.66 18.01 3.00
C MET A 47 6.27 17.93 3.63
N ASN A 48 5.39 18.89 3.35
CA ASN A 48 3.99 18.84 3.76
C ASN A 48 3.28 17.61 3.14
N PHE A 49 3.56 17.31 1.88
CA PHE A 49 3.02 16.13 1.21
C PHE A 49 3.54 14.82 1.82
N LEU A 50 4.81 14.73 2.22
CA LEU A 50 5.32 13.58 2.98
C LEU A 50 4.61 13.37 4.32
N VAL A 51 4.29 14.46 5.04
CA VAL A 51 3.48 14.39 6.28
C VAL A 51 2.08 13.84 5.96
N PHE A 52 1.43 14.36 4.92
CA PHE A 52 0.14 13.85 4.45
C PHE A 52 0.22 12.35 4.11
N CYS A 53 1.20 11.93 3.33
CA CYS A 53 1.40 10.52 2.95
C CYS A 53 1.56 9.63 4.19
N ALA A 54 2.31 10.07 5.20
CA ALA A 54 2.50 9.32 6.42
C ALA A 54 1.21 9.18 7.23
N VAL A 55 0.45 10.27 7.41
CA VAL A 55 -0.87 10.23 8.09
C VAL A 55 -1.85 9.36 7.33
N TRP A 56 -1.95 9.51 6.01
CA TRP A 56 -2.76 8.66 5.14
C TRP A 56 -2.39 7.18 5.32
N THR A 57 -1.10 6.87 5.34
CA THR A 57 -0.62 5.49 5.48
C THR A 57 -1.02 4.89 6.82
N ILE A 58 -0.97 5.65 7.91
CA ILE A 58 -1.44 5.17 9.22
C ILE A 58 -2.94 4.83 9.17
N LEU A 59 -3.75 5.68 8.55
CA LEU A 59 -5.19 5.43 8.37
C LEU A 59 -5.45 4.22 7.45
N ALA A 60 -4.71 4.12 6.35
CA ALA A 60 -4.78 2.99 5.44
C ALA A 60 -4.42 1.67 6.15
N LEU A 61 -3.34 1.65 6.92
CA LEU A 61 -2.94 0.47 7.69
C LEU A 61 -3.98 0.09 8.76
N LEU A 62 -4.58 1.07 9.44
CA LEU A 62 -5.66 0.82 10.40
C LEU A 62 -6.84 0.11 9.70
N TYR A 63 -7.25 0.61 8.53
CA TYR A 63 -8.28 -0.03 7.70
C TYR A 63 -7.89 -1.45 7.29
N LEU A 64 -6.66 -1.64 6.79
CA LEU A 64 -6.16 -2.94 6.30
C LEU A 64 -5.99 -3.98 7.42
N ILE A 65 -5.84 -3.57 8.69
CA ILE A 65 -5.77 -4.45 9.86
C ILE A 65 -7.17 -4.77 10.40
N MET A 66 -8.06 -3.78 10.47
CA MET A 66 -9.42 -3.98 10.98
C MET A 66 -10.26 -4.92 10.10
N VAL A 67 -10.14 -4.82 8.78
CA VAL A 67 -10.92 -5.64 7.83
C VAL A 67 -10.71 -7.16 8.04
N PRO A 68 -9.48 -7.71 8.03
CA PRO A 68 -9.27 -9.14 8.27
C PRO A 68 -9.62 -9.56 9.70
N TRP A 69 -9.53 -8.66 10.68
CA TRP A 69 -9.87 -8.97 12.07
C TRP A 69 -11.38 -9.11 12.27
N ARG A 70 -12.20 -8.27 11.61
CA ARG A 70 -13.66 -8.23 11.82
C ARG A 70 -14.48 -9.10 10.87
N PHE A 71 -13.96 -9.35 9.65
CA PHE A 71 -14.71 -9.98 8.56
C PHE A 71 -14.09 -11.29 8.05
N SER A 72 -13.22 -11.93 8.84
CA SER A 72 -12.56 -13.21 8.50
C SER A 72 -13.51 -14.32 8.00
N GLU A 73 -14.79 -14.27 8.34
CA GLU A 73 -15.77 -15.35 8.06
C GLU A 73 -16.67 -15.07 6.84
N THR A 74 -16.69 -13.85 6.31
CA THR A 74 -17.57 -13.52 5.17
C THR A 74 -16.77 -13.68 3.88
N GLY A 75 -16.96 -14.81 3.19
CA GLY A 75 -16.27 -15.22 1.95
C GLY A 75 -16.33 -14.27 0.74
N ALA A 76 -16.76 -13.03 0.94
CA ALA A 76 -16.72 -11.94 -0.02
C ALA A 76 -16.02 -10.72 0.60
N HIS A 77 -14.77 -10.88 1.07
CA HIS A 77 -13.87 -9.74 1.19
C HIS A 77 -13.89 -9.02 -0.16
N HIS A 78 -13.98 -7.69 -0.21
CA HIS A 78 -13.81 -6.95 -1.47
C HIS A 78 -12.31 -6.83 -1.78
N PRO A 79 -11.66 -7.78 -2.50
CA PRO A 79 -10.21 -7.72 -2.75
C PRO A 79 -9.84 -6.49 -3.57
N ILE A 80 -10.82 -5.95 -4.31
CA ILE A 80 -10.68 -4.73 -5.11
C ILE A 80 -10.40 -3.54 -4.19
N ILE A 81 -11.20 -3.32 -3.14
CA ILE A 81 -11.03 -2.16 -2.25
C ILE A 81 -9.68 -2.23 -1.53
N PHE A 82 -9.30 -3.40 -1.02
CA PHE A 82 -8.01 -3.62 -0.38
C PHE A 82 -6.85 -3.28 -1.34
N THR A 83 -6.91 -3.77 -2.57
CA THR A 83 -5.89 -3.53 -3.59
C THR A 83 -5.87 -2.05 -4.01
N THR A 84 -7.02 -1.39 -4.06
CA THR A 84 -7.10 0.05 -4.37
C THR A 84 -6.43 0.88 -3.28
N VAL A 85 -6.66 0.59 -2.00
CA VAL A 85 -6.00 1.32 -0.90
C VAL A 85 -4.48 1.14 -0.93
N GLU A 86 -4.00 -0.08 -1.19
CA GLU A 86 -2.57 -0.36 -1.37
C GLU A 86 -1.98 0.41 -2.56
N ALA A 87 -2.65 0.36 -3.72
CA ALA A 87 -2.19 1.03 -4.94
C ALA A 87 -2.18 2.56 -4.79
N LEU A 88 -3.21 3.14 -4.17
CA LEU A 88 -3.24 4.57 -3.88
C LEU A 88 -2.10 4.99 -2.96
N THR A 89 -1.86 4.22 -1.90
CA THR A 89 -0.76 4.47 -0.96
C THR A 89 0.60 4.37 -1.67
N MET A 90 0.77 3.38 -2.56
CA MET A 90 1.94 3.25 -3.42
C MET A 90 2.16 4.50 -4.28
N ILE A 91 1.13 5.01 -4.95
CA ILE A 91 1.23 6.21 -5.80
C ILE A 91 1.60 7.45 -4.99
N PHE A 92 1.00 7.62 -3.80
CA PHE A 92 1.31 8.74 -2.92
C PHE A 92 2.76 8.72 -2.44
N TRP A 93 3.28 7.55 -2.06
CA TRP A 93 4.69 7.42 -1.70
C TRP A 93 5.61 7.69 -2.89
N PHE A 94 5.25 7.18 -4.08
CA PHE A 94 6.01 7.42 -5.32
C PHE A 94 6.17 8.92 -5.61
N ALA A 95 5.05 9.65 -5.61
CA ALA A 95 5.07 11.10 -5.83
C ALA A 95 5.83 11.82 -4.70
N GLY A 96 5.68 11.36 -3.46
CA GLY A 96 6.21 12.05 -2.29
C GLY A 96 7.73 12.01 -2.17
N PHE A 97 8.34 10.84 -2.33
CA PHE A 97 9.80 10.74 -2.26
C PHE A 97 10.47 11.44 -3.46
N ILE A 98 9.86 11.40 -4.64
CA ILE A 98 10.39 12.09 -5.83
C ILE A 98 10.32 13.62 -5.64
N ALA A 99 9.18 14.14 -5.19
CA ALA A 99 9.04 15.57 -4.92
C ALA A 99 10.05 16.07 -3.87
N ALA A 100 10.28 15.28 -2.81
CA ALA A 100 11.29 15.59 -1.81
C ALA A 100 12.72 15.50 -2.36
N ALA A 101 13.03 14.53 -3.22
CA ALA A 101 14.34 14.38 -3.85
C ALA A 101 14.69 15.53 -4.81
N VAL A 102 13.72 15.99 -5.61
CA VAL A 102 13.89 17.16 -6.50
C VAL A 102 14.14 18.41 -5.68
N PHE A 103 13.31 18.64 -4.65
CA PHE A 103 13.48 19.79 -3.75
C PHE A 103 14.87 19.84 -3.10
N LEU A 104 15.43 18.67 -2.75
CA LEU A 104 16.77 18.55 -2.16
C LEU A 104 17.91 18.69 -3.19
N SER A 105 17.68 18.32 -4.44
CA SER A 105 18.66 18.43 -5.52
C SER A 105 18.86 19.87 -5.96
N ASP A 106 17.79 20.68 -5.95
CA ASP A 106 17.81 22.07 -6.41
C ASP A 106 18.50 23.03 -5.42
N ARG A 107 18.93 22.55 -4.24
CA ARG A 107 19.41 23.42 -3.16
C ARG A 107 20.62 22.84 -2.44
N VAL A 108 21.59 23.71 -2.17
CA VAL A 108 22.69 23.37 -1.26
C VAL A 108 22.16 23.42 0.18
N CYS A 109 22.18 22.26 0.84
CA CYS A 109 21.47 22.03 2.09
C CYS A 109 22.44 21.39 3.11
N PHE A 110 22.61 22.06 4.26
CA PHE A 110 23.52 21.67 5.35
C PHE A 110 22.81 21.71 6.72
N GLY A 111 23.31 20.93 7.68
CA GLY A 111 22.78 20.88 9.05
C GLY A 111 21.83 19.71 9.32
N SER A 112 21.35 19.61 10.56
CA SER A 112 20.52 18.51 11.06
C SER A 112 19.19 18.38 10.31
N VAL A 113 18.57 19.51 9.96
CA VAL A 113 17.30 19.57 9.22
C VAL A 113 17.46 18.99 7.82
N CYS A 114 18.61 19.25 7.19
CA CYS A 114 18.91 18.69 5.88
C CYS A 114 19.07 17.17 5.94
N SER A 115 19.83 16.68 6.93
CA SER A 115 20.00 15.24 7.14
C SER A 115 18.66 14.56 7.45
N ALA A 116 17.78 15.22 8.21
CA ALA A 116 16.43 14.74 8.46
C ALA A 116 15.59 14.68 7.17
N ALA A 117 15.65 15.71 6.31
CA ALA A 117 14.96 15.72 5.03
C ALA A 117 15.47 14.62 4.06
N LYS A 118 16.79 14.42 4.01
CA LYS A 118 17.43 13.32 3.25
C LYS A 118 16.95 11.97 3.77
N ALA A 119 16.97 11.76 5.09
CA ALA A 119 16.50 10.53 5.70
C ALA A 119 15.01 10.28 5.41
N ALA A 120 14.16 11.30 5.56
CA ALA A 120 12.73 11.20 5.25
C ALA A 120 12.49 10.77 3.79
N THR A 121 13.28 11.33 2.86
CA THR A 121 13.22 10.99 1.43
C THR A 121 13.59 9.52 1.19
N VAL A 122 14.68 9.04 1.80
CA VAL A 122 15.15 7.65 1.65
C VAL A 122 14.16 6.66 2.26
N PHE A 123 13.65 6.91 3.47
CA PHE A 123 12.63 6.05 4.08
C PHE A 123 11.32 6.08 3.29
N GLY A 124 10.96 7.22 2.69
CA GLY A 124 9.84 7.31 1.75
C GLY A 124 10.01 6.43 0.51
N ALA A 125 11.23 6.36 -0.04
CA ALA A 125 11.53 5.45 -1.16
C ALA A 125 11.42 3.97 -0.75
N PHE A 126 11.88 3.60 0.45
CA PHE A 126 11.71 2.24 0.97
C PHE A 126 10.23 1.89 1.21
N LEU A 127 9.44 2.83 1.71
CA LEU A 127 7.99 2.65 1.82
C LEU A 127 7.33 2.43 0.45
N TRP A 128 7.72 3.20 -0.55
CA TRP A 128 7.24 3.00 -1.92
C TRP A 128 7.53 1.57 -2.39
N ILE A 129 8.75 1.06 -2.21
CA ILE A 129 9.12 -0.32 -2.59
C ILE A 129 8.24 -1.34 -1.86
N LEU A 130 8.04 -1.18 -0.54
CA LEU A 130 7.20 -2.08 0.24
C LEU A 130 5.76 -2.08 -0.26
N PHE A 131 5.17 -0.91 -0.53
CA PHE A 131 3.80 -0.81 -1.05
C PHE A 131 3.68 -1.28 -2.51
N ALA A 132 4.70 -1.07 -3.34
CA ALA A 132 4.75 -1.63 -4.68
C ALA A 132 4.77 -3.16 -4.66
N PHE A 133 5.57 -3.75 -3.76
CA PHE A 133 5.63 -5.18 -3.56
C PHE A 133 4.30 -5.77 -3.07
N THR A 134 3.68 -5.19 -2.04
CA THR A 134 2.38 -5.67 -1.53
C THR A 134 1.27 -5.51 -2.55
N THR A 135 1.26 -4.41 -3.31
CA THR A 135 0.28 -4.19 -4.39
C THR A 135 0.45 -5.24 -5.50
N ALA A 136 1.68 -5.54 -5.93
CA ALA A 136 1.95 -6.55 -6.95
C ALA A 136 1.47 -7.94 -6.51
N LEU A 137 1.71 -8.31 -5.25
CA LEU A 137 1.19 -9.55 -4.68
C LEU A 137 -0.35 -9.56 -4.69
N ALA A 138 -0.99 -8.48 -4.24
CA ALA A 138 -2.45 -8.37 -4.23
C ALA A 138 -3.05 -8.55 -5.65
N VAL A 139 -2.49 -7.86 -6.65
CA VAL A 139 -2.95 -7.94 -8.06
C VAL A 139 -2.78 -9.37 -8.61
N THR A 140 -1.65 -10.03 -8.37
CA THR A 140 -1.44 -11.40 -8.85
C THR A 140 -2.39 -12.41 -8.21
N THR A 141 -2.76 -12.23 -6.95
CA THR A 141 -3.75 -13.11 -6.29
C THR A 141 -5.14 -12.98 -6.90
N ILE A 142 -5.56 -11.76 -7.25
CA ILE A 142 -6.85 -11.51 -7.93
C ILE A 142 -6.83 -12.13 -9.34
N GLY A 143 -5.75 -11.90 -10.10
CA GLY A 143 -5.62 -12.44 -11.46
C GLY A 143 -5.63 -13.97 -11.52
N ARG A 144 -5.05 -14.65 -10.52
CA ARG A 144 -5.11 -16.12 -10.41
C ARG A 144 -6.52 -16.61 -10.07
N ARG A 145 -7.24 -15.93 -9.18
CA ARG A 145 -8.64 -16.26 -8.83
C ARG A 145 -9.60 -16.07 -10.02
N GLY A 146 -9.40 -15.01 -10.82
CA GLY A 146 -10.20 -14.75 -12.02
C GLY A 146 -10.00 -15.79 -13.14
N ARG A 147 -8.75 -16.28 -13.33
CA ARG A 147 -8.46 -17.34 -14.33
C ARG A 147 -9.06 -18.70 -13.99
N GLY A 148 -9.24 -19.03 -12.71
CA GLY A 148 -9.87 -20.28 -12.28
C GLY A 148 -11.38 -20.36 -12.56
N ILE A 149 -12.07 -19.22 -12.62
CA ILE A 149 -13.52 -19.16 -12.85
C ILE A 149 -13.85 -19.23 -14.35
N GLY A 150 -12.98 -18.72 -15.23
CA GLY A 150 -13.19 -18.76 -16.69
C GLY A 150 -13.01 -20.14 -17.33
N SER A 151 -12.39 -21.11 -16.64
CA SER A 151 -12.14 -22.46 -17.18
C SER A 151 -13.36 -23.38 -17.14
N ASN A 152 -14.36 -23.11 -16.29
CA ASN A 152 -15.50 -24.02 -16.10
C ASN A 152 -16.72 -23.67 -16.96
N HIS A 153 -16.69 -22.58 -17.74
CA HIS A 153 -17.84 -22.16 -18.52
C HIS A 153 -17.97 -22.82 -19.91
N HIS A 154 -16.99 -23.63 -20.32
CA HIS A 154 -16.99 -24.27 -21.64
C HIS A 154 -17.45 -25.75 -21.67
N HIS A 155 -17.81 -26.35 -20.53
CA HIS A 155 -18.13 -27.79 -20.48
C HIS A 155 -19.58 -28.17 -20.12
N ASN A 156 -20.50 -27.19 -20.05
CA ASN A 156 -21.93 -27.48 -19.86
C ASN A 156 -22.74 -27.19 -21.14
N LYS A 157 -22.39 -27.87 -22.24
CA LYS A 157 -23.41 -28.21 -23.23
C LYS A 157 -24.11 -29.43 -22.66
N ALA A 158 -25.32 -29.23 -22.15
CA ALA A 158 -26.19 -30.30 -21.72
C ALA A 158 -26.35 -31.30 -22.88
N ASP A 159 -25.96 -32.55 -22.66
CA ASP A 159 -26.37 -33.67 -23.49
C ASP A 159 -27.75 -34.12 -23.01
N PRO A 160 -28.86 -33.89 -23.75
CA PRO A 160 -30.13 -34.51 -23.40
C PRO A 160 -30.12 -35.95 -23.92
N LYS A 161 -29.51 -36.87 -23.18
CA LYS A 161 -29.82 -38.30 -23.35
C LYS A 161 -31.11 -38.60 -22.61
N PHE A 162 -32.22 -38.36 -23.30
CA PHE A 162 -33.55 -38.80 -22.90
C PHE A 162 -33.67 -40.30 -23.21
N ASN A 163 -33.27 -41.16 -22.27
CA ASN A 163 -33.62 -42.57 -22.30
C ASN A 163 -35.05 -42.72 -21.77
N VAL A 164 -36.02 -42.81 -22.68
CA VAL A 164 -37.34 -43.34 -22.34
C VAL A 164 -37.19 -44.85 -22.22
N ALA A 165 -37.13 -45.30 -20.97
CA ALA A 165 -37.29 -46.70 -20.64
C ALA A 165 -38.73 -47.13 -20.96
N GLU A 166 -38.82 -48.22 -21.69
CA GLU A 166 -40.02 -48.97 -22.02
C GLU A 166 -40.72 -49.50 -20.76
N GLY A 167 -42.05 -49.50 -20.77
CA GLY A 167 -42.87 -50.17 -19.76
C GLY A 167 -44.27 -49.59 -19.65
N VAL A 168 -45.20 -49.98 -20.53
CA VAL A 168 -46.12 -51.13 -20.41
C VAL A 168 -46.95 -51.28 -21.69
#